data_AF-A0A941SQK1-F1
#
_entry.id   AF-A0A941SQK1-F1
#
_cell.length_a   1.000
_cell.length_b   1.000
_cell.length_c   1.000
_cell.angle_alpha   90.00
_cell.angle_beta   90.00
_cell.angle_gamma   90.00
#
_symmetry.space_group_name_H-M   'P 1'
#
loop_
_entity.id
_entity.type
_entity.pdbx_description
1 polymer ?
#
loop_
_entity_poly.entity_id
_entity_poly.type
_entity_poly.pdbx_seq_one_letter_code
_entity_poly.pdbx_strand_id
1 'polypeptide(L)'
;MRTLLLSSAAAALSCGVAFATAIDNPPPPTRSPFPVQRGTAPPPPALGPSTQTPPPEGQAPGGIDFGLWRGAESAPYSLNFSNLIAAREQGRDAPQVRADLEANGFACEDAMRLDCRIEIREQACSYEWYVVVEAGRAAPVAAFEKSCGARR
;
A
#
# COMPACT_ATOMS: atom_id res chain seq x y z
N MET A 1 70.67 9.86 -0.05
CA MET A 1 70.93 11.07 0.75
C MET A 1 70.36 12.29 0.05
N ARG A 2 69.44 13.03 0.67
CA ARG A 2 69.25 14.48 0.45
C ARG A 2 68.35 15.03 1.58
N THR A 3 68.85 16.01 2.31
CA THR A 3 68.20 16.61 3.51
C THR A 3 67.92 18.08 3.24
N LEU A 4 66.74 18.58 3.64
CA LEU A 4 66.29 19.99 3.81
C LEU A 4 64.90 19.86 4.51
N LEU A 5 64.48 20.52 5.61
CA LEU A 5 64.82 21.80 6.30
C LEU A 5 64.55 23.02 5.40
N LEU A 6 63.79 24.08 5.73
CA LEU A 6 63.03 24.57 6.92
C LEU A 6 61.92 25.54 6.36
N SER A 7 60.93 26.17 7.03
CA SER A 7 60.43 26.25 8.43
C SER A 7 59.03 26.90 8.47
N SER A 8 58.29 26.76 9.59
CA SER A 8 57.31 27.75 10.15
C SER A 8 56.00 28.10 9.38
N ALA A 9 54.92 28.61 9.99
CA ALA A 9 54.38 28.54 11.38
C ALA A 9 52.93 29.11 11.45
N ALA A 10 52.13 28.66 12.44
CA ALA A 10 50.83 29.23 12.89
C ALA A 10 49.65 29.21 11.86
N ALA A 11 48.37 29.38 12.24
CA ALA A 11 47.75 29.68 13.54
C ALA A 11 46.42 28.90 13.77
N ALA A 12 45.78 29.11 14.93
CA ALA A 12 44.60 28.37 15.41
C ALA A 12 43.27 28.66 14.68
N LEU A 13 42.31 27.73 14.80
CA LEU A 13 41.06 27.99 15.53
C LEU A 13 40.32 26.67 15.86
N SER A 14 40.06 26.40 17.15
CA SER A 14 39.28 25.23 17.60
C SER A 14 37.88 25.65 18.03
N CYS A 15 36.89 25.51 17.14
CA CYS A 15 35.48 25.80 17.44
C CYS A 15 34.86 24.73 18.35
N GLY A 16 35.03 24.89 19.67
CA GLY A 16 34.26 24.16 20.66
C GLY A 16 32.80 24.64 20.67
N VAL A 17 31.90 23.88 20.05
CA VAL A 17 30.45 24.16 20.09
C VAL A 17 29.88 23.77 21.46
N ALA A 18 29.56 24.78 22.27
CA ALA A 18 28.84 24.57 23.52
C ALA A 18 27.35 24.31 23.25
N PHE A 19 26.89 23.10 23.54
CA PHE A 19 25.46 22.76 23.49
C PHE A 19 24.74 23.37 24.70
N ALA A 20 24.22 24.60 24.54
CA ALA A 20 23.33 25.21 25.52
C ALA A 20 21.97 24.50 25.51
N THR A 21 21.63 23.82 26.61
CA THR A 21 20.32 23.19 26.81
C THR A 21 19.25 24.24 27.09
N ALA A 22 18.48 24.62 26.07
CA ALA A 22 17.31 25.47 26.20
C ALA A 22 16.04 24.71 25.79
N ILE A 23 15.50 23.91 26.71
CA ILE A 23 14.10 23.46 26.64
C ILE A 23 13.29 24.42 27.51
N ASP A 24 12.73 25.46 26.90
CA ASP A 24 11.61 26.19 27.48
C ASP A 24 10.71 26.76 26.37
N ASN A 25 9.41 26.57 26.52
CA ASN A 25 8.30 27.11 25.73
C ASN A 25 8.46 27.21 24.18
N PRO A 26 7.88 26.29 23.38
CA PRO A 26 7.60 26.59 21.98
C PRO A 26 6.64 27.80 21.88
N PRO A 27 6.77 28.67 20.85
CA PRO A 27 5.89 29.82 20.72
C PRO A 27 4.42 29.38 20.56
N PRO A 28 3.44 30.11 21.12
CA PRO A 28 2.04 29.77 20.97
C PRO A 28 1.66 29.74 19.48
N PRO A 29 0.89 28.74 19.02
CA PRO A 29 0.62 28.56 17.60
C PRO A 29 -0.09 29.80 17.04
N THR A 30 0.53 30.43 16.04
CA THR A 30 -0.03 31.60 15.37
C THR A 30 -1.37 31.23 14.76
N ARG A 31 -2.45 31.86 15.26
CA ARG A 31 -3.81 31.64 14.78
C ARG A 31 -3.86 31.96 13.29
N SER A 32 -4.06 30.94 12.46
CA SER A 32 -4.14 31.09 11.01
C SER A 32 -5.14 32.20 10.63
N PRO A 33 -4.78 33.11 9.71
CA PRO A 33 -5.68 34.17 9.25
C PRO A 33 -6.80 33.62 8.36
N PHE A 34 -6.68 32.38 7.88
CA PHE A 34 -7.69 31.73 7.05
C PHE A 34 -8.78 31.09 7.92
N PRO A 35 -10.07 31.33 7.66
CA PRO A 35 -11.15 30.73 8.42
C PRO A 35 -11.17 29.21 8.21
N VAL A 36 -11.08 28.44 9.31
CA VAL A 36 -11.06 26.97 9.26
C VAL A 36 -12.46 26.44 8.96
N GLN A 37 -12.80 26.40 7.68
CA GLN A 37 -14.01 25.79 7.16
C GLN A 37 -13.88 24.27 7.21
N ARG A 38 -14.24 23.65 8.35
CA ARG A 38 -14.52 22.22 8.44
C ARG A 38 -15.83 21.92 7.71
N GLY A 39 -15.77 21.90 6.38
CA GLY A 39 -16.86 21.40 5.55
C GLY A 39 -17.14 19.94 5.91
N THR A 40 -18.42 19.61 6.11
CA THR A 40 -18.84 18.22 6.26
C THR A 40 -18.67 17.54 4.92
N ALA A 41 -17.67 16.67 4.78
CA ALA A 41 -17.65 15.73 3.67
C ALA A 41 -18.95 14.92 3.70
N PRO A 42 -19.62 14.68 2.56
CA PRO A 42 -20.67 13.67 2.50
C PRO A 42 -20.12 12.34 3.06
N PRO A 43 -20.96 11.52 3.73
CA PRO A 43 -20.54 10.14 3.98
C PRO A 43 -20.13 9.51 2.65
N PRO A 44 -19.07 8.69 2.60
CA PRO A 44 -18.75 7.96 1.38
C PRO A 44 -19.99 7.15 0.96
N PRO A 45 -20.20 6.93 -0.35
CA PRO A 45 -21.26 6.06 -0.82
C PRO A 45 -21.24 4.76 -0.02
N ALA A 46 -22.40 4.33 0.46
CA ALA A 46 -22.48 3.08 1.21
C ALA A 46 -22.05 1.95 0.28
N LEU A 47 -20.82 1.46 0.46
CA LEU A 47 -20.33 0.23 -0.15
C LEU A 47 -21.40 -0.83 0.09
N GLY A 48 -22.02 -1.29 -1.01
CA GLY A 48 -23.17 -2.16 -0.96
C GLY A 48 -22.89 -3.43 -0.17
N PRO A 49 -23.93 -4.20 0.20
CA PRO A 49 -23.69 -5.55 0.72
C PRO A 49 -22.88 -6.32 -0.33
N SER A 50 -21.64 -6.67 -0.01
CA SER A 50 -20.81 -7.50 -0.87
C SER A 50 -21.48 -8.86 -1.01
N THR A 51 -22.10 -9.08 -2.16
CA THR A 51 -22.73 -10.35 -2.53
C THR A 51 -21.69 -11.42 -2.88
N GLN A 52 -20.43 -11.02 -3.02
CA GLN A 52 -19.29 -11.92 -3.17
C GLN A 52 -19.11 -12.76 -1.89
N THR A 53 -18.99 -14.06 -2.07
CA THR A 53 -18.59 -14.97 -0.99
C THR A 53 -17.10 -14.75 -0.71
N PRO A 54 -16.65 -14.71 0.56
CA PRO A 54 -15.23 -14.62 0.88
C PRO A 54 -14.45 -15.79 0.26
N PRO A 55 -13.22 -15.56 -0.24
CA PRO A 55 -12.40 -16.65 -0.74
C PRO A 55 -12.05 -17.58 0.44
N PRO A 56 -11.81 -18.88 0.18
CA PRO A 56 -11.32 -19.77 1.22
C PRO A 56 -9.99 -19.26 1.78
N GLU A 57 -9.61 -19.71 2.98
CA GLU A 57 -8.20 -19.72 3.33
C GLU A 57 -7.55 -20.97 2.72
N GLY A 58 -6.43 -20.79 2.02
CA GLY A 58 -5.87 -21.80 1.12
C GLY A 58 -6.40 -21.70 -0.32
N GLN A 59 -6.42 -22.84 -1.03
CA GLN A 59 -6.71 -22.90 -2.46
C GLN A 59 -8.21 -22.81 -2.81
N ALA A 60 -8.55 -21.87 -3.69
CA ALA A 60 -9.88 -21.73 -4.29
C ALA A 60 -10.11 -22.71 -5.46
N PRO A 61 -11.36 -22.94 -5.92
CA PRO A 61 -11.67 -23.90 -6.98
C PRO A 61 -10.96 -23.66 -8.33
N GLY A 62 -10.71 -22.39 -8.69
CA GLY A 62 -9.91 -22.03 -9.87
C GLY A 62 -8.38 -22.15 -9.66
N GLY A 63 -7.93 -22.57 -8.48
CA GLY A 63 -6.53 -22.91 -8.18
C GLY A 63 -5.65 -21.79 -7.62
N ILE A 64 -6.16 -20.56 -7.42
CA ILE A 64 -5.43 -19.51 -6.68
C ILE A 64 -5.38 -19.89 -5.19
N ASP A 65 -4.19 -19.86 -4.60
CA ASP A 65 -3.99 -20.01 -3.16
C ASP A 65 -4.06 -18.63 -2.48
N PHE A 66 -5.12 -18.43 -1.69
CA PHE A 66 -5.34 -17.22 -0.89
C PHE A 66 -4.69 -17.30 0.50
N GLY A 67 -4.03 -18.41 0.87
CA GLY A 67 -3.32 -18.56 2.14
C GLY A 67 -4.18 -18.25 3.38
N LEU A 68 -3.54 -17.80 4.46
CA LEU A 68 -4.19 -17.46 5.74
C LEU A 68 -4.51 -15.96 5.84
N TRP A 69 -5.27 -15.45 4.88
CA TRP A 69 -5.53 -14.01 4.71
C TRP A 69 -6.26 -13.33 5.88
N ARG A 70 -7.07 -14.06 6.66
CA ARG A 70 -7.79 -13.50 7.82
C ARG A 70 -6.80 -13.07 8.90
N GLY A 71 -5.81 -13.92 9.17
CA GLY A 71 -4.72 -13.66 10.11
C GLY A 71 -3.62 -12.74 9.58
N ALA A 72 -3.52 -12.54 8.26
CA ALA A 72 -2.37 -11.89 7.64
C ALA A 72 -2.21 -10.39 7.91
N GLU A 73 -0.97 -9.93 7.85
CA GLU A 73 -0.58 -8.51 7.76
C GLU A 73 -0.64 -8.03 6.31
N SER A 74 -1.22 -6.84 6.08
CA SER A 74 -1.63 -6.42 4.73
C SER A 74 -0.46 -6.31 3.75
N ALA A 75 0.63 -5.63 4.12
CA ALA A 75 1.75 -5.37 3.22
C ALA A 75 2.49 -6.64 2.72
N PRO A 76 2.95 -7.57 3.59
CA PRO A 76 3.64 -8.78 3.12
C PRO A 76 2.70 -9.75 2.40
N TYR A 77 1.42 -9.83 2.79
CA TYR A 77 0.44 -10.61 2.05
C TYR A 77 0.21 -10.05 0.65
N SER A 78 0.02 -8.72 0.55
CA SER A 78 -0.21 -8.02 -0.71
C SER A 78 0.91 -8.29 -1.72
N LEU A 79 2.17 -8.16 -1.31
CA LEU A 79 3.33 -8.48 -2.14
C LEU A 79 3.35 -9.94 -2.62
N ASN A 80 3.02 -10.90 -1.74
CA ASN A 80 2.95 -12.32 -2.11
C ASN A 80 1.83 -12.57 -3.13
N PHE A 81 0.66 -11.94 -2.95
CA PHE A 81 -0.45 -12.02 -3.89
C PHE A 81 -0.12 -11.36 -5.24
N SER A 82 0.54 -10.19 -5.25
CA SER A 82 1.06 -9.55 -6.46
C SER A 82 1.95 -10.50 -7.27
N ASN A 83 2.90 -11.17 -6.59
CA ASN A 83 3.84 -12.11 -7.22
C ASN A 83 3.13 -13.37 -7.74
N LEU A 84 2.15 -13.90 -7.01
CA LEU A 84 1.34 -15.06 -7.42
C LEU A 84 0.59 -14.76 -8.73
N ILE A 85 -0.14 -13.64 -8.79
CA ILE A 85 -0.90 -13.25 -9.98
C ILE A 85 0.03 -12.91 -11.15
N ALA A 86 1.12 -12.17 -10.92
CA ALA A 86 2.08 -11.82 -11.97
C ALA A 86 2.76 -13.05 -12.61
N ALA A 87 3.00 -14.11 -11.83
CA ALA A 87 3.55 -15.37 -12.35
C ALA A 87 2.48 -16.26 -13.01
N ARG A 88 1.27 -16.32 -12.45
CA ARG A 88 0.16 -17.14 -12.96
C ARG A 88 -0.39 -16.63 -14.29
N GLU A 89 -0.53 -15.31 -14.41
CA GLU A 89 -1.14 -14.65 -15.57
C GLU A 89 -0.11 -14.20 -16.64
N GLN A 90 1.14 -14.64 -16.52
CA GLN A 90 2.23 -14.21 -17.40
C GLN A 90 1.95 -14.58 -18.87
N GLY A 91 1.81 -13.56 -19.72
CA GLY A 91 1.62 -13.73 -21.17
C GLY A 91 0.21 -14.16 -21.60
N ARG A 92 -0.77 -14.19 -20.69
CA ARG A 92 -2.19 -14.42 -21.02
C ARG A 92 -2.86 -13.13 -21.51
N ASP A 93 -3.92 -13.28 -22.30
CA ASP A 93 -4.76 -12.14 -22.73
C ASP A 93 -5.85 -11.80 -21.69
N ALA A 94 -6.46 -10.61 -21.81
CA ALA A 94 -7.46 -10.17 -20.85
C ALA A 94 -8.69 -11.12 -20.76
N PRO A 95 -9.26 -11.66 -21.86
CA PRO A 95 -10.28 -12.71 -21.77
C PRO A 95 -9.85 -13.96 -20.98
N GLN A 96 -8.61 -14.43 -21.14
CA GLN A 96 -8.07 -15.55 -20.37
C GLN A 96 -7.93 -15.21 -18.88
N VAL A 97 -7.40 -14.02 -18.56
CA VAL A 97 -7.24 -13.55 -17.17
C VAL A 97 -8.61 -13.36 -16.49
N ARG A 98 -9.60 -12.79 -17.20
CA ARG A 98 -10.99 -12.68 -16.74
C ARG A 98 -11.55 -14.04 -16.34
N ALA A 99 -11.51 -15.01 -17.25
CA ALA A 99 -12.09 -16.33 -17.02
C ALA A 99 -11.41 -17.09 -15.87
N ASP A 100 -10.10 -16.87 -15.68
CA ASP A 100 -9.35 -17.46 -14.57
C ASP A 100 -9.71 -16.84 -13.21
N LEU A 101 -9.77 -15.51 -13.14
CA LEU A 101 -10.13 -14.78 -11.92
C LEU A 101 -11.60 -15.01 -11.53
N GLU A 102 -12.52 -15.03 -12.50
CA GLU A 102 -13.93 -15.38 -12.26
C GLU A 102 -14.07 -16.81 -11.69
N ALA A 103 -13.29 -17.78 -12.19
CA ALA A 103 -13.23 -19.14 -11.63
C ALA A 103 -12.65 -19.20 -10.20
N ASN A 104 -11.99 -18.14 -9.74
CA ASN A 104 -11.49 -17.96 -8.38
C ASN A 104 -12.37 -17.01 -7.53
N GLY A 105 -13.53 -16.57 -8.03
CA GLY A 105 -14.53 -15.79 -7.29
C GLY A 105 -14.44 -14.27 -7.46
N PHE A 106 -13.54 -13.76 -8.29
CA PHE A 106 -13.48 -12.33 -8.62
C PHE A 106 -14.70 -11.92 -9.44
N ALA A 107 -15.22 -10.72 -9.18
CA ALA A 107 -16.14 -10.03 -10.06
C ALA A 107 -15.31 -9.10 -10.96
N CYS A 108 -15.44 -9.26 -12.28
CA CYS A 108 -14.63 -8.56 -13.26
C CYS A 108 -15.47 -7.61 -14.12
N GLU A 109 -15.05 -6.36 -14.26
CA GLU A 109 -15.67 -5.34 -15.10
C GLU A 109 -14.78 -4.99 -16.31
N ASP A 110 -15.36 -4.99 -17.51
CA ASP A 110 -14.69 -4.56 -18.75
C ASP A 110 -15.13 -3.13 -19.08
N ALA A 111 -14.33 -2.16 -18.63
CA ALA A 111 -14.54 -0.75 -18.92
C ALA A 111 -13.51 -0.26 -19.97
N MET A 112 -12.53 0.54 -19.56
CA MET A 112 -11.36 0.91 -20.39
C MET A 112 -10.15 -0.01 -20.17
N ARG A 113 -10.26 -0.90 -19.19
CA ARG A 113 -9.30 -1.94 -18.77
C ARG A 113 -10.11 -3.07 -18.13
N LEU A 114 -9.54 -4.26 -18.01
CA LEU A 114 -10.11 -5.32 -17.18
C LEU A 114 -9.78 -5.00 -15.72
N ASP A 115 -10.81 -4.86 -14.89
CA ASP A 115 -10.70 -4.59 -13.45
C ASP A 115 -11.46 -5.68 -12.68
N CYS A 116 -10.75 -6.50 -11.91
CA CYS A 116 -11.28 -7.69 -11.24
C CYS A 116 -11.09 -7.55 -9.73
N ARG A 117 -12.18 -7.59 -8.95
CA ARG A 117 -12.14 -7.41 -7.49
C ARG A 117 -12.82 -8.56 -6.73
N ILE A 118 -12.32 -8.82 -5.54
CA ILE A 118 -13.07 -9.43 -4.44
C ILE A 118 -13.08 -8.43 -3.30
N GLU A 119 -14.25 -7.89 -2.94
CA GLU A 119 -14.43 -7.04 -1.77
C GLU A 119 -15.36 -7.72 -0.77
N ILE A 120 -14.90 -7.87 0.47
CA ILE A 120 -15.71 -8.44 1.56
C ILE A 120 -15.59 -7.61 2.84
N ARG A 121 -16.58 -7.76 3.71
CA ARG A 121 -16.59 -7.19 5.06
C ARG A 121 -16.90 -8.27 6.08
N GLU A 122 -15.98 -8.48 7.02
CA GLU A 122 -16.15 -9.43 8.11
C GLU A 122 -15.85 -8.77 9.46
N GLN A 123 -16.76 -8.93 10.41
CA GLN A 123 -16.70 -8.29 11.73
C GLN A 123 -16.50 -6.76 11.60
N ALA A 124 -15.33 -6.24 11.99
CA ALA A 124 -14.97 -4.83 11.90
C ALA A 124 -13.94 -4.52 10.80
N CYS A 125 -13.66 -5.47 9.90
CA CYS A 125 -12.63 -5.33 8.86
C CYS A 125 -13.23 -5.46 7.45
N SER A 126 -12.73 -4.64 6.53
CA SER A 126 -12.84 -4.85 5.08
C SER A 126 -11.58 -5.54 4.58
N TYR A 127 -11.75 -6.47 3.65
CA TYR A 127 -10.68 -7.13 2.91
C TYR A 127 -10.96 -6.96 1.43
N GLU A 128 -9.95 -6.56 0.67
CA GLU A 128 -10.02 -6.36 -0.76
C GLU A 128 -8.86 -7.08 -1.45
N TRP A 129 -9.15 -7.80 -2.52
CA TRP A 129 -8.19 -8.21 -3.53
C TRP A 129 -8.58 -7.52 -4.83
N TYR A 130 -7.62 -6.88 -5.51
CA TYR A 130 -7.83 -6.35 -6.85
C TYR A 130 -6.77 -6.86 -7.82
N VAL A 131 -7.18 -7.06 -9.07
CA VAL A 131 -6.33 -7.40 -10.21
C VAL A 131 -6.76 -6.55 -11.41
N VAL A 132 -5.81 -5.90 -12.06
CA VAL A 132 -6.04 -5.00 -13.20
C VAL A 132 -5.12 -5.36 -14.36
N VAL A 133 -5.69 -5.55 -15.55
CA VAL A 133 -4.92 -5.77 -16.79
C VAL A 133 -4.95 -4.51 -17.65
N GLU A 134 -3.78 -3.91 -17.86
CA GLU A 134 -3.61 -2.64 -18.56
C GLU A 134 -2.91 -2.85 -19.91
N ALA A 135 -3.40 -2.21 -20.97
CA ALA A 135 -2.84 -2.34 -22.30
C ALA A 135 -1.36 -1.89 -22.36
N GLY A 136 -0.49 -2.72 -22.93
CA GLY A 136 0.95 -2.47 -23.00
C GLY A 136 1.75 -2.86 -21.74
N ARG A 137 1.09 -3.37 -20.69
CA ARG A 137 1.73 -3.91 -19.48
C ARG A 137 1.98 -5.42 -19.63
N ALA A 138 3.18 -5.89 -19.29
CA ALA A 138 3.59 -7.29 -19.52
C ALA A 138 3.03 -8.29 -18.48
N ALA A 139 2.49 -7.81 -17.37
CA ALA A 139 1.82 -8.58 -16.33
C ALA A 139 0.73 -7.72 -15.66
N PRO A 140 -0.32 -8.30 -15.05
CA PRO A 140 -1.33 -7.55 -14.33
C PRO A 140 -0.76 -6.76 -13.15
N VAL A 141 -1.43 -5.68 -12.75
CA VAL A 141 -1.32 -5.16 -11.38
C VAL A 141 -2.19 -6.05 -10.50
N ALA A 142 -1.69 -6.46 -9.34
CA ALA A 142 -2.49 -7.15 -8.34
C ALA A 142 -2.05 -6.75 -6.94
N ALA A 143 -2.98 -6.61 -6.00
CA ALA A 143 -2.69 -6.32 -4.61
C ALA A 143 -3.83 -6.77 -3.68
N PHE A 144 -3.55 -6.72 -2.38
CA PHE A 144 -4.52 -6.93 -1.31
C PHE A 144 -4.45 -5.83 -0.26
N GLU A 145 -5.61 -5.42 0.24
CA GLU A 145 -5.76 -4.44 1.31
C GLU A 145 -6.69 -4.94 2.42
N LYS A 146 -6.22 -4.82 3.68
CA LYS A 146 -6.96 -5.15 4.89
C LYS A 146 -7.08 -3.90 5.75
N SER A 147 -8.31 -3.40 5.90
CA SER A 147 -8.60 -2.21 6.71
C SER A 147 -9.58 -2.57 7.83
N CYS A 148 -9.18 -2.37 9.09
CA CYS A 148 -10.02 -2.64 10.26
C CYS A 148 -10.41 -1.34 10.96
N GLY A 149 -11.70 -1.18 11.25
CA GLY A 149 -12.19 -0.07 12.04
C GLY A 149 -11.62 -0.10 13.46
N ALA A 150 -11.28 1.07 14.00
CA ALA A 150 -10.85 1.18 15.38
C ALA A 150 -11.96 0.69 16.32
N ARG A 151 -11.62 -0.27 17.18
CA ARG A 151 -12.49 -0.66 18.31
C ARG A 151 -12.66 0.57 19.21
N ARG A 152 -13.90 0.92 19.53
CA ARG A 152 -14.24 1.93 20.52
C ARG A 152 -14.41 1.29 21.90
#